data_AF-A0A813U876-F1
#
_entry.id   AF-A0A813U876-F1
#
_cell.length_a   1.000
_cell.length_b   1.000
_cell.length_c   1.000
_cell.angle_alpha   90.00
_cell.angle_beta   90.00
_cell.angle_gamma   90.00
#
_symmetry.space_group_name_H-M   'P 1'
#
loop_
_entity.id
_entity.type
_entity.pdbx_description
1 polymer ?
#
loop_
_entity_poly.entity_id
_entity_poly.type
_entity_poly.pdbx_seq_one_letter_code
_entity_poly.pdbx_strand_id
1 'polypeptide(L)'
;MHRHERVTIDDDDDDNDDDDNEQSVKQEVTDTIEKFVQSRHVQTLKYLRHVIDENRQLRLHIDRLKRYQDERLPPPPPPPPPPTVQAQANKIDTEEISTETEPIPEQQQEENTIEFNENLTQEILEKPFVNIELVDQATNTEKDESESQYNLLNEELTNLKKQHNINREEFRRELDRVDAQNTQFEKDLKSTQQQLIIAQRRNQEKQAEIHNLATSLADERLTNEALTIRVNNLDQTNERLTQSFNQSEIIRLDLESQVRELRRIFQEDKQKLFEIQVECRHHEQQVQISEQEIASLKQKLDEQFDKNQQLNDENEVLKENIKYLQIQLQDKVLQEQEFNRERQLNSNFKDFVQTKRVLQQCQQENEQLKVEIRKLQLKLVNKND
;
A
#
# COMPACT_ATOMS: atom_id res chain seq x y z
N MET A 1 -35.62 3.19 -108.56
CA MET A 1 -34.62 4.27 -108.53
C MET A 1 -33.55 3.90 -107.52
N HIS A 2 -32.29 3.95 -107.96
CA HIS A 2 -31.09 3.63 -107.19
C HIS A 2 -30.91 4.48 -105.93
N ARG A 3 -30.29 3.90 -104.91
CA ARG A 3 -29.00 4.37 -104.39
C ARG A 3 -28.31 3.26 -103.60
N HIS A 4 -27.17 2.83 -104.12
CA HIS A 4 -26.10 2.20 -103.38
C HIS A 4 -25.37 3.29 -102.61
N GLU A 5 -25.24 3.15 -101.30
CA GLU A 5 -24.19 3.82 -100.54
C GLU A 5 -23.20 2.76 -100.06
N ARG A 6 -21.97 2.91 -100.53
CA ARG A 6 -20.80 2.15 -100.11
C ARG A 6 -20.47 2.56 -98.68
N VAL A 7 -20.42 1.61 -97.77
CA VAL A 7 -19.76 1.77 -96.47
C VAL A 7 -18.35 1.21 -96.65
N THR A 8 -17.37 2.10 -96.56
CA THR A 8 -15.96 1.78 -96.41
C THR A 8 -15.72 1.20 -95.02
N ILE A 9 -14.96 0.10 -94.98
CA ILE A 9 -14.40 -0.48 -93.77
C ILE A 9 -13.21 0.40 -93.41
N ASP A 10 -13.30 1.14 -92.31
CA ASP A 10 -12.15 1.69 -91.60
C ASP A 10 -11.79 0.66 -90.52
N ASP A 11 -10.69 -0.05 -90.75
CA ASP A 11 -9.96 -0.82 -89.76
C ASP A 11 -9.08 0.18 -88.99
N ASP A 12 -9.58 0.75 -87.90
CA ASP A 12 -8.76 1.50 -86.95
C ASP A 12 -8.80 0.81 -85.58
N ASP A 13 -7.58 0.57 -85.08
CA ASP A 13 -7.19 -0.14 -83.88
C ASP A 13 -7.83 0.44 -82.60
N ASP A 14 -8.64 -0.37 -81.89
CA ASP A 14 -9.29 0.01 -80.62
C ASP A 14 -9.11 -1.13 -79.57
N ASP A 15 -7.88 -1.61 -79.41
CA ASP A 15 -7.48 -2.64 -78.43
C ASP A 15 -6.49 -2.08 -77.37
N ASN A 16 -6.80 -0.97 -76.68
CA ASN A 16 -5.90 -0.45 -75.61
C ASN A 16 -6.57 0.16 -74.36
N ASP A 17 -7.91 0.11 -74.21
CA ASP A 17 -8.58 0.72 -73.05
C ASP A 17 -8.67 -0.20 -71.80
N ASP A 18 -8.20 -1.45 -71.88
CA ASP A 18 -8.22 -2.39 -70.74
C ASP A 18 -7.05 -2.18 -69.74
N ASP A 19 -5.95 -1.55 -70.16
CA ASP A 19 -4.74 -1.38 -69.32
C ASP A 19 -4.92 -0.32 -68.21
N ASP A 20 -5.71 0.74 -68.46
CA ASP A 20 -5.97 1.80 -67.47
C ASP A 20 -6.86 1.29 -66.33
N ASN A 21 -7.78 0.38 -66.63
CA ASN A 21 -8.65 -0.23 -65.63
C ASN A 21 -7.88 -1.26 -64.79
N GLU A 22 -6.96 -2.01 -65.41
CA GLU A 22 -6.10 -2.95 -64.70
C GLU A 22 -5.07 -2.24 -63.79
N GLN A 23 -4.54 -1.08 -64.22
CA GLN A 23 -3.68 -0.24 -63.37
C GLN A 23 -4.44 0.40 -62.21
N SER A 24 -5.69 0.84 -62.43
CA SER A 24 -6.52 1.40 -61.36
C SER A 24 -6.80 0.38 -60.25
N VAL A 25 -7.17 -0.85 -60.62
CA VAL A 25 -7.41 -1.95 -59.67
C VAL A 25 -6.13 -2.35 -58.94
N LYS A 26 -4.99 -2.43 -59.65
CA LYS A 26 -3.68 -2.72 -59.02
C LYS A 26 -3.29 -1.65 -58.00
N GLN A 27 -3.57 -0.37 -58.28
CA GLN A 27 -3.29 0.73 -57.36
C GLN A 27 -4.20 0.66 -56.12
N GLU A 28 -5.50 0.40 -56.29
CA GLU A 28 -6.44 0.29 -55.17
C GLU A 28 -6.12 -0.89 -54.24
N VAL A 29 -5.72 -2.03 -54.80
CA VAL A 29 -5.26 -3.20 -54.03
C VAL A 29 -3.97 -2.86 -53.27
N THR A 30 -3.04 -2.15 -53.90
CA THR A 30 -1.77 -1.75 -53.27
C THR A 30 -2.03 -0.80 -52.10
N ASP A 31 -2.87 0.22 -52.28
CA ASP A 31 -3.25 1.17 -51.23
C ASP A 31 -3.97 0.48 -50.06
N THR A 32 -4.79 -0.53 -50.36
CA THR A 32 -5.51 -1.30 -49.34
C THR A 32 -4.55 -2.17 -48.53
N ILE A 33 -3.59 -2.82 -49.18
CA ILE A 33 -2.54 -3.60 -48.52
C ILE A 33 -1.66 -2.67 -47.66
N GLU A 34 -1.30 -1.50 -48.17
CA GLU A 34 -0.46 -0.55 -47.44
C GLU A 34 -1.17 -0.03 -46.18
N LYS A 35 -2.46 0.33 -46.28
CA LYS A 35 -3.28 0.71 -45.11
C LYS A 35 -3.42 -0.42 -44.10
N PHE A 36 -3.59 -1.67 -44.57
CA PHE A 36 -3.67 -2.84 -43.69
C PHE A 36 -2.34 -3.06 -42.94
N VAL A 37 -1.22 -3.00 -43.65
CA VAL A 37 0.12 -3.14 -43.06
C VAL A 37 0.41 -2.02 -42.07
N GLN A 38 0.10 -0.76 -42.40
CA GLN A 38 0.27 0.38 -41.50
C GLN A 38 -0.60 0.25 -40.25
N SER A 39 -1.87 -0.13 -40.39
CA SER A 39 -2.78 -0.37 -39.27
C SER A 39 -2.23 -1.45 -38.34
N ARG A 40 -1.80 -2.59 -38.91
CA ARG A 40 -1.23 -3.71 -38.16
C ARG A 40 0.09 -3.33 -37.48
N HIS A 41 0.92 -2.50 -38.13
CA HIS A 41 2.18 -2.00 -37.56
C HIS A 41 1.92 -1.10 -36.34
N VAL A 42 0.97 -0.17 -36.44
CA VAL A 42 0.56 0.70 -35.33
C VAL A 42 0.00 -0.12 -34.16
N GLN A 43 -0.81 -1.14 -34.44
CA GLN A 43 -1.35 -2.05 -33.41
C GLN A 43 -0.25 -2.84 -32.70
N THR A 44 0.73 -3.34 -33.47
CA THR A 44 1.89 -4.06 -32.95
C THR A 44 2.74 -3.15 -32.05
N LEU A 45 2.98 -1.90 -32.46
CA LEU A 45 3.71 -0.92 -31.65
C LEU A 45 2.97 -0.57 -30.35
N LYS A 46 1.64 -0.44 -30.38
CA LYS A 46 0.81 -0.22 -29.18
C LYS A 46 0.92 -1.40 -28.21
N TYR A 47 0.85 -2.62 -28.72
CA TYR A 47 1.00 -3.84 -27.91
C TYR A 47 2.40 -3.93 -27.28
N LEU A 48 3.46 -3.71 -28.07
CA LEU A 48 4.83 -3.72 -27.55
C LEU A 48 5.04 -2.66 -26.48
N ARG A 49 4.46 -1.47 -26.64
CA ARG A 49 4.52 -0.41 -25.62
C ARG A 49 3.83 -0.82 -24.32
N HIS A 50 2.65 -1.43 -24.43
CA HIS A 50 1.93 -1.95 -23.26
C HIS A 50 2.76 -3.00 -22.50
N VAL A 51 3.37 -3.97 -23.22
CA VAL A 51 4.24 -4.99 -22.63
C VAL A 51 5.48 -4.39 -21.95
N ILE A 52 6.07 -3.32 -22.53
CA ILE A 52 7.19 -2.60 -21.92
C ILE A 52 6.76 -1.94 -20.61
N ASP A 53 5.59 -1.30 -20.58
CA ASP A 53 5.07 -0.63 -19.40
C ASP A 53 4.76 -1.64 -18.27
N GLU A 54 4.16 -2.80 -18.59
CA GLU A 54 3.93 -3.87 -17.62
C GLU A 54 5.24 -4.44 -17.05
N ASN A 55 6.25 -4.67 -17.90
CA ASN A 55 7.57 -5.12 -17.45
C ASN A 55 8.24 -4.09 -16.53
N ARG A 56 8.05 -2.79 -16.79
CA ARG A 56 8.56 -1.73 -15.92
C ARG A 56 7.88 -1.77 -14.55
N GLN A 57 6.57 -1.96 -14.50
CA GLN A 57 5.83 -2.09 -13.24
C GLN A 57 6.27 -3.32 -12.44
N LEU A 58 6.46 -4.46 -13.11
CA LEU A 58 6.98 -5.68 -12.48
C LEU A 58 8.37 -5.49 -11.86
N ARG A 59 9.29 -4.81 -12.57
CA ARG A 59 10.62 -4.50 -12.04
C ARG A 59 10.55 -3.62 -10.78
N LEU A 60 9.71 -2.59 -10.80
CA LEU A 60 9.50 -1.71 -9.64
C LEU A 60 8.91 -2.47 -8.44
N HIS A 61 8.02 -3.43 -8.69
CA HIS A 61 7.45 -4.29 -7.66
C HIS A 61 8.50 -5.23 -7.05
N ILE A 62 9.34 -5.85 -7.88
CA ILE A 62 10.47 -6.68 -7.43
C ILE A 62 11.45 -5.87 -6.58
N ASP A 63 11.78 -4.64 -6.98
CA ASP A 63 12.68 -3.76 -6.21
C ASP A 63 12.07 -3.28 -4.89
N ARG A 64 10.74 -3.21 -4.78
CA ARG A 64 10.07 -3.00 -3.47
C ARG A 64 10.18 -4.24 -2.60
N LEU A 65 9.92 -5.43 -3.15
CA LEU A 65 10.00 -6.68 -2.40
C LEU A 65 11.41 -6.96 -1.86
N LYS A 66 12.45 -6.68 -2.64
CA LYS A 66 13.85 -6.80 -2.18
C LYS A 66 14.16 -5.90 -1.00
N ARG A 67 13.71 -4.64 -1.03
CA ARG A 67 13.90 -3.69 0.09
C ARG A 67 13.20 -4.14 1.37
N TYR A 68 12.00 -4.72 1.26
CA TYR A 68 11.32 -5.32 2.42
C TYR A 68 12.03 -6.57 2.97
N GLN A 69 12.79 -7.27 2.13
CA GLN A 69 13.58 -8.42 2.55
C GLN A 69 14.87 -7.99 3.27
N ASP A 70 15.50 -6.91 2.80
CA ASP A 70 16.68 -6.30 3.43
C ASP A 70 16.34 -5.59 4.76
N GLU A 71 15.15 -5.00 4.91
CA GLU A 71 14.69 -4.37 6.16
C GLU A 71 14.25 -5.37 7.25
N ARG A 72 14.10 -6.67 6.92
CA ARG A 72 13.64 -7.72 7.87
C ARG A 72 14.73 -8.67 8.37
N LEU A 73 16.00 -8.46 8.00
CA LEU A 73 17.10 -9.23 8.59
C LEU A 73 17.62 -8.51 9.85
N PRO A 74 17.52 -9.11 11.06
CA PRO A 74 18.20 -8.57 12.23
C PRO A 74 19.72 -8.56 11.98
N PRO A 75 20.47 -7.58 12.52
CA PRO A 75 21.92 -7.55 12.36
C PRO A 75 22.53 -8.85 12.89
N PRO A 76 23.61 -9.37 12.27
CA PRO A 76 24.24 -10.60 12.74
C PRO A 76 24.67 -10.42 14.21
N PRO A 77 24.46 -11.43 15.07
CA PRO A 77 24.83 -11.33 16.47
C PRO A 77 26.34 -11.09 16.61
N PRO A 78 26.79 -10.28 17.59
CA PRO A 78 28.20 -10.09 17.85
C PRO A 78 28.87 -11.43 18.19
N PRO A 79 30.13 -11.64 17.79
CA PRO A 79 30.84 -12.88 18.08
C PRO A 79 30.95 -13.12 19.59
N PRO A 80 30.85 -14.38 20.06
CA PRO A 80 30.91 -14.69 21.48
C PRO A 80 32.28 -14.34 22.08
N PRO A 81 32.33 -13.80 23.31
CA PRO A 81 33.59 -13.54 24.00
C PRO A 81 34.33 -14.86 24.29
N PRO A 82 35.68 -14.87 24.29
CA PRO A 82 36.46 -16.07 24.55
C PRO A 82 36.19 -16.60 25.97
N PRO A 83 36.23 -17.93 26.17
CA PRO A 83 35.90 -18.54 27.45
C PRO A 83 36.92 -18.13 28.51
N THR A 84 36.47 -17.40 29.52
CA THR A 84 37.28 -17.11 30.70
C THR A 84 37.35 -18.37 31.55
N VAL A 85 38.55 -18.92 31.61
CA VAL A 85 38.91 -20.07 32.45
C VAL A 85 39.02 -19.60 33.90
N GLN A 86 38.47 -20.43 34.79
CA GLN A 86 38.69 -20.50 36.24
C GLN A 86 37.85 -19.60 37.15
N ALA A 87 36.70 -20.14 37.54
CA ALA A 87 36.33 -20.19 38.94
C ALA A 87 37.18 -21.26 39.65
N GLN A 88 37.95 -20.87 40.66
CA GLN A 88 38.30 -21.74 41.77
C GLN A 88 37.72 -21.12 43.04
N ALA A 89 36.69 -21.77 43.57
CA ALA A 89 36.22 -21.58 44.92
C ALA A 89 37.07 -22.46 45.86
N ASN A 90 37.60 -21.85 46.92
CA ASN A 90 37.75 -22.43 48.27
C ASN A 90 38.33 -21.32 49.17
N LYS A 91 37.52 -20.76 50.07
CA LYS A 91 37.38 -21.18 51.49
C LYS A 91 38.37 -20.44 52.39
N ILE A 92 37.86 -19.51 53.20
CA ILE A 92 37.78 -19.56 54.67
C ILE A 92 37.55 -18.15 55.23
N ASP A 93 36.57 -18.10 56.14
CA ASP A 93 36.25 -17.13 57.19
C ASP A 93 37.26 -16.02 57.45
N THR A 94 36.79 -14.77 57.59
CA THR A 94 36.75 -14.10 58.91
C THR A 94 35.83 -12.87 58.86
N GLU A 95 35.27 -12.59 60.03
CA GLU A 95 34.55 -11.41 60.47
C GLU A 95 35.17 -10.09 59.94
N GLU A 96 34.33 -9.11 59.60
CA GLU A 96 34.31 -7.81 60.30
C GLU A 96 33.29 -6.85 59.69
N ILE A 97 32.45 -6.35 60.58
CA ILE A 97 31.69 -5.13 60.47
C ILE A 97 32.72 -3.98 60.43
N SER A 98 32.62 -3.06 59.47
CA SER A 98 33.04 -1.67 59.68
C SER A 98 32.46 -0.74 58.63
N THR A 99 31.53 0.08 59.10
CA THR A 99 31.25 1.41 58.60
C THR A 99 32.28 2.38 59.19
N GLU A 100 33.16 2.93 58.36
CA GLU A 100 33.93 4.16 58.64
C GLU A 100 33.64 5.10 57.45
N THR A 101 32.96 6.24 57.61
CA THR A 101 33.22 7.41 58.46
C THR A 101 34.54 8.09 58.11
N GLU A 102 34.44 9.28 57.54
CA GLU A 102 35.48 10.30 57.61
C GLU A 102 34.81 11.67 57.79
N PRO A 103 35.52 12.67 58.35
CA PRO A 103 35.09 13.28 59.60
C PRO A 103 34.73 14.77 59.42
N ILE A 104 33.86 15.26 60.29
CA ILE A 104 33.63 16.68 60.48
C ILE A 104 34.41 17.09 61.75
N PRO A 105 35.26 18.12 61.70
CA PRO A 105 36.19 18.44 62.77
C PRO A 105 35.49 19.06 63.97
N GLU A 106 35.89 18.59 65.15
CA GLU A 106 35.70 19.26 66.43
C GLU A 106 36.38 20.63 66.43
N GLN A 107 35.61 21.69 66.64
CA GLN A 107 36.11 22.89 67.30
C GLN A 107 35.26 23.15 68.54
N GLN A 108 35.81 22.63 69.64
CA GLN A 108 35.92 23.26 70.95
C GLN A 108 34.83 24.29 71.27
N GLN A 109 33.85 23.83 72.05
CA GLN A 109 33.06 24.69 72.93
C GLN A 109 34.02 25.38 73.91
N GLU A 110 34.33 26.65 73.66
CA GLU A 110 34.80 27.53 74.72
C GLU A 110 33.63 27.78 75.67
N GLU A 111 33.68 27.16 76.85
CA GLU A 111 32.99 27.62 78.05
C GLU A 111 33.48 29.04 78.36
N ASN A 112 32.82 30.04 77.79
CA ASN A 112 32.91 31.40 78.29
C ASN A 112 32.11 31.49 79.59
N THR A 113 32.76 31.01 80.65
CA THR A 113 32.51 31.43 82.02
C THR A 113 32.75 32.95 82.06
N ILE A 114 31.68 33.74 82.09
CA ILE A 114 31.79 35.16 82.38
C ILE A 114 32.06 35.27 83.88
N GLU A 115 33.34 35.22 84.26
CA GLU A 115 33.81 35.78 85.52
C GLU A 115 33.47 37.28 85.52
N PHE A 116 32.51 37.66 86.35
CA PHE A 116 32.23 39.06 86.60
C PHE A 116 33.31 39.59 87.53
N ASN A 117 34.10 40.52 87.02
CA ASN A 117 35.06 41.35 87.74
C ASN A 117 34.41 42.00 88.98
N GLU A 118 34.63 41.45 90.17
CA GLU A 118 34.55 42.21 91.42
C GLU A 118 35.88 42.95 91.61
N ASN A 119 36.00 44.11 91.00
CA ASN A 119 36.92 45.14 91.45
C ASN A 119 36.39 46.51 91.06
N LEU A 120 35.49 47.02 91.90
CA LEU A 120 35.27 48.45 92.06
C LEU A 120 34.94 48.74 93.52
N THR A 121 36.01 48.96 94.28
CA THR A 121 36.18 50.08 95.21
C THR A 121 35.10 50.33 96.27
N GLN A 122 35.45 50.13 97.54
CA GLN A 122 35.56 51.27 98.46
C GLN A 122 36.35 50.94 99.73
N GLU A 123 37.55 51.52 99.76
CA GLU A 123 38.35 51.88 100.90
C GLU A 123 37.61 52.93 101.74
N ILE A 124 37.15 52.60 102.97
CA ILE A 124 36.99 53.58 104.06
C ILE A 124 37.36 52.92 105.40
N LEU A 125 38.60 53.18 105.81
CA LEU A 125 39.02 53.57 107.15
C LEU A 125 38.15 53.12 108.36
N GLU A 126 38.50 51.99 108.97
CA GLU A 126 38.38 51.84 110.43
C GLU A 126 39.71 52.26 111.07
N LYS A 127 39.85 53.58 111.31
CA LYS A 127 40.84 54.09 112.26
C LYS A 127 40.32 53.81 113.67
N PRO A 128 41.06 53.11 114.54
CA PRO A 128 40.71 53.08 115.96
C PRO A 128 40.85 54.50 116.52
N PHE A 129 39.76 55.00 117.11
CA PHE A 129 39.73 56.27 117.81
C PHE A 129 40.82 56.30 118.88
N VAL A 130 41.76 57.22 118.69
CA VAL A 130 42.73 57.66 119.68
C VAL A 130 41.95 58.20 120.88
N ASN A 131 42.10 57.54 122.02
CA ASN A 131 41.69 58.05 123.32
C ASN A 131 42.59 59.25 123.63
N ILE A 132 42.12 60.46 123.31
CA ILE A 132 42.76 61.72 123.71
C ILE A 132 42.37 61.96 125.16
N GLU A 133 43.28 61.65 126.08
CA GLU A 133 43.27 62.20 127.44
C GLU A 133 43.35 63.73 127.31
N LEU A 134 42.24 64.38 127.66
CA LEU A 134 42.15 65.82 127.83
C LEU A 134 43.01 66.24 129.03
N VAL A 135 43.94 67.14 128.74
CA VAL A 135 44.79 67.88 129.67
C VAL A 135 43.91 68.88 130.44
N ASP A 136 43.73 68.67 131.73
CA ASP A 136 43.24 69.69 132.66
C ASP A 136 44.44 70.51 133.18
N GLN A 137 44.66 71.68 132.57
CA GLN A 137 45.44 72.79 133.11
C GLN A 137 44.54 74.03 133.14
N ALA A 138 44.21 74.51 134.34
CA ALA A 138 44.06 75.93 134.72
C ALA A 138 43.40 75.99 136.11
N THR A 139 44.19 76.11 137.17
CA THR A 139 44.40 77.38 137.89
C THR A 139 43.11 77.99 138.45
N ASN A 140 42.90 77.72 139.74
CA ASN A 140 42.10 78.53 140.64
C ASN A 140 42.61 79.98 140.63
N THR A 141 41.79 80.92 140.19
CA THR A 141 41.56 82.17 140.95
C THR A 141 40.35 82.91 140.37
N GLU A 142 39.51 83.36 141.30
CA GLU A 142 38.68 84.57 141.22
C GLU A 142 37.35 84.49 140.45
N LYS A 143 36.36 83.95 141.16
CA LYS A 143 35.16 84.68 141.63
C LYS A 143 34.46 85.62 140.60
N ASP A 144 33.24 85.19 140.23
CA ASP A 144 32.08 86.02 139.81
C ASP A 144 31.72 86.19 138.31
N GLU A 145 32.15 85.33 137.37
CA GLU A 145 31.66 85.40 135.96
C GLU A 145 31.34 84.06 135.22
N SER A 146 31.48 82.87 135.84
CA SER A 146 31.46 81.57 135.12
C SER A 146 30.12 80.83 135.01
N GLU A 147 29.05 81.27 135.68
CA GLU A 147 27.73 80.61 135.63
C GLU A 147 27.03 80.82 134.27
N SER A 148 27.39 81.89 133.54
CA SER A 148 26.91 82.15 132.18
C SER A 148 27.62 81.29 131.12
N GLN A 149 28.87 80.86 131.35
CA GLN A 149 29.61 80.00 130.41
C GLN A 149 29.21 78.52 130.54
N TYR A 150 28.82 78.07 131.74
CA TYR A 150 28.33 76.70 131.96
C TYR A 150 26.97 76.46 131.29
N ASN A 151 26.08 77.45 131.30
CA ASN A 151 24.81 77.37 130.58
C ASN A 151 25.01 77.37 129.05
N LEU A 152 25.95 78.19 128.54
CA LEU A 152 26.27 78.23 127.11
C LEU A 152 26.92 76.92 126.62
N LEU A 153 27.84 76.35 127.41
CA LEU A 153 28.51 75.09 127.09
C LEU A 153 27.55 73.90 127.17
N ASN A 154 26.62 73.90 128.12
CA ASN A 154 25.61 72.85 128.24
C ASN A 154 24.57 72.97 127.11
N GLU A 155 24.22 74.19 126.70
CA GLU A 155 23.38 74.45 125.53
C GLU A 155 24.07 74.05 124.22
N GLU A 156 25.37 74.33 124.05
CA GLU A 156 26.20 73.84 122.95
C GLU A 156 26.31 72.32 122.94
N LEU A 157 26.55 71.66 124.09
CA LEU A 157 26.60 70.20 124.18
C LEU A 157 25.24 69.56 123.86
N THR A 158 24.15 70.21 124.27
CA THR A 158 22.78 69.76 123.97
C THR A 158 22.46 69.95 122.49
N ASN A 159 22.89 71.06 121.90
CA ASN A 159 22.78 71.33 120.47
C ASN A 159 23.65 70.39 119.63
N LEU A 160 24.87 70.06 120.09
CA LEU A 160 25.77 69.13 119.42
C LEU A 160 25.24 67.69 119.51
N LYS A 161 24.66 67.29 120.65
CA LYS A 161 23.95 65.99 120.78
C LYS A 161 22.70 65.95 119.90
N LYS A 162 21.94 67.04 119.81
CA LYS A 162 20.82 67.16 118.85
C LYS A 162 21.33 67.05 117.42
N GLN A 163 22.38 67.76 117.05
CA GLN A 163 22.95 67.74 115.70
C GLN A 163 23.53 66.36 115.36
N HIS A 164 24.20 65.70 116.30
CA HIS A 164 24.68 64.34 116.11
C HIS A 164 23.53 63.34 115.94
N ASN A 165 22.43 63.49 116.70
CA ASN A 165 21.24 62.67 116.49
C ASN A 165 20.56 62.97 115.15
N ILE A 166 20.47 64.24 114.75
CA ILE A 166 19.96 64.64 113.43
C ILE A 166 20.83 64.03 112.32
N ASN A 167 22.15 64.20 112.37
CA ASN A 167 23.08 63.65 111.38
C ASN A 167 23.04 62.12 111.35
N ARG A 168 22.94 61.45 112.51
CA ARG A 168 22.81 59.99 112.58
C ARG A 168 21.49 59.52 111.98
N GLU A 169 20.42 60.27 112.18
CA GLU A 169 19.11 59.96 111.63
C GLU A 169 19.01 60.28 110.14
N GLU A 170 19.66 61.35 109.66
CA GLU A 170 19.83 61.66 108.25
C GLU A 170 20.69 60.61 107.55
N PHE A 171 21.81 60.18 108.15
CA PHE A 171 22.66 59.11 107.62
C PHE A 171 21.89 57.79 107.56
N ARG A 172 21.05 57.50 108.57
CA ARG A 172 20.18 56.32 108.55
C ARG A 172 19.11 56.41 107.46
N ARG A 173 18.47 57.57 107.26
CA ARG A 173 17.51 57.78 106.18
C ARG A 173 18.17 57.66 104.80
N GLU A 174 19.40 58.14 104.65
CA GLU A 174 20.15 58.02 103.40
C GLU A 174 20.59 56.58 103.15
N LEU A 175 20.99 55.85 104.21
CA LEU A 175 21.26 54.40 104.12
C LEU A 175 20.00 53.63 103.70
N ASP A 176 18.86 53.89 104.33
CA ASP A 176 17.57 53.28 103.98
C ASP A 176 17.16 53.63 102.53
N ARG A 177 17.48 54.85 102.07
CA ARG A 177 17.23 55.29 100.69
C ARG A 177 18.13 54.55 99.69
N VAL A 178 19.42 54.41 100.00
CA VAL A 178 20.38 53.66 99.17
C VAL A 178 20.01 52.18 99.13
N ASP A 179 19.61 51.58 100.25
CA ASP A 179 19.14 50.19 100.31
C ASP A 179 17.85 50.01 99.50
N ALA A 180 16.93 50.97 99.55
CA ALA A 180 15.72 50.97 98.72
C ALA A 180 16.07 51.11 97.22
N GLN A 181 17.04 51.95 96.86
CA GLN A 181 17.52 52.10 95.49
C GLN A 181 18.23 50.84 94.99
N ASN A 182 19.09 50.22 95.80
CA ASN A 182 19.76 48.97 95.46
C ASN A 182 18.76 47.83 95.29
N THR A 183 17.79 47.73 96.19
CA THR A 183 16.68 46.76 96.07
C THR A 183 15.89 46.99 94.76
N GLN A 184 15.66 48.25 94.39
CA GLN A 184 14.98 48.59 93.13
C GLN A 184 15.84 48.25 91.90
N PHE A 185 17.15 48.53 91.92
CA PHE A 185 18.06 48.16 90.84
C PHE A 185 18.20 46.65 90.69
N GLU A 186 18.26 45.89 91.78
CA GLU A 186 18.26 44.42 91.71
C GLU A 186 16.97 43.89 91.09
N LYS A 187 15.82 44.50 91.43
CA LYS A 187 14.52 44.13 90.86
C LYS A 187 14.46 44.44 89.37
N ASP A 188 14.94 45.60 88.95
CA ASP A 188 14.98 46.02 87.55
C ASP A 188 15.98 45.19 86.74
N LEU A 189 17.13 44.83 87.32
CA LEU A 189 18.11 43.92 86.72
C LEU A 189 17.52 42.53 86.53
N LYS A 190 16.89 41.96 87.56
CA LYS A 190 16.21 40.64 87.47
C LYS A 190 15.09 40.66 86.42
N SER A 191 14.29 41.73 86.38
CA SER A 191 13.24 41.93 85.37
C SER A 191 13.84 41.99 83.96
N THR A 192 14.91 42.75 83.76
CA THR A 192 15.58 42.89 82.46
C THR A 192 16.23 41.58 82.00
N GLN A 193 16.88 40.85 82.91
CA GLN A 193 17.42 39.52 82.64
C GLN A 193 16.31 38.54 82.25
N GLN A 194 15.17 38.56 82.95
CA GLN A 194 14.03 37.73 82.62
C GLN A 194 13.45 38.08 81.24
N GLN A 195 13.35 39.37 80.90
CA GLN A 195 12.92 39.82 79.57
C GLN A 195 13.90 39.39 78.47
N LEU A 196 15.21 39.47 78.73
CA LEU A 196 16.23 39.01 77.79
C LEU A 196 16.14 37.50 77.53
N ILE A 197 15.94 36.69 78.56
CA ILE A 197 15.73 35.24 78.44
C ILE A 197 14.48 34.95 77.60
N ILE A 198 13.37 35.66 77.84
CA ILE A 198 12.14 35.51 77.05
C ILE A 198 12.39 35.90 75.59
N ALA A 199 13.11 37.00 75.33
CA ALA A 199 13.44 37.44 73.98
C ALA A 199 14.37 36.45 73.26
N GLN A 200 15.36 35.88 73.94
CA GLN A 200 16.24 34.84 73.41
C GLN A 200 15.46 33.57 73.06
N ARG A 201 14.57 33.11 73.96
CA ARG A 201 13.71 31.95 73.68
C ARG A 201 12.82 32.20 72.45
N ARG A 202 12.18 33.37 72.38
CA ARG A 202 11.38 33.77 71.20
C ARG A 202 12.20 33.83 69.92
N ASN A 203 13.46 34.25 69.99
CA ASN A 203 14.35 34.28 68.83
C ASN A 203 14.71 32.85 68.39
N GLN A 204 15.05 31.97 69.32
CA GLN A 204 15.30 30.54 69.04
C GLN A 204 14.07 29.85 68.42
N GLU A 205 12.87 30.10 68.95
CA GLU A 205 11.61 29.61 68.38
C GLU A 205 11.42 30.08 66.94
N LYS A 206 11.66 31.36 66.66
CA LYS A 206 11.61 31.91 65.29
C LYS A 206 12.68 31.32 64.37
N GLN A 207 13.89 31.06 64.88
CA GLN A 207 14.95 30.42 64.09
C GLN A 207 14.56 28.98 63.73
N ALA A 208 13.96 28.24 64.65
CA ALA A 208 13.42 26.90 64.38
C ALA A 208 12.27 26.95 63.36
N GLU A 209 11.37 27.93 63.46
CA GLU A 209 10.30 28.15 62.47
C GLU A 209 10.86 28.46 61.08
N ILE A 210 11.85 29.36 60.97
CA ILE A 210 12.53 29.67 59.71
C ILE A 210 13.20 28.42 59.12
N HIS A 211 13.86 27.62 59.95
CA HIS A 211 14.48 26.37 59.50
C HIS A 211 13.43 25.40 58.94
N ASN A 212 12.33 25.19 59.66
CA ASN A 212 11.24 24.30 59.21
C ASN A 212 10.61 24.79 57.91
N LEU A 213 10.38 26.11 57.77
CA LEU A 213 9.88 26.71 56.53
C LEU A 213 10.88 26.55 55.38
N ALA A 214 12.19 26.68 55.64
CA ALA A 214 13.22 26.48 54.63
C ALA A 214 13.28 25.03 54.15
N THR A 215 13.15 24.05 55.05
CA THR A 215 13.05 22.63 54.68
C THR A 215 11.78 22.36 53.86
N SER A 216 10.62 22.86 54.31
CA SER A 216 9.36 22.71 53.56
C SER A 216 9.43 23.32 52.16
N LEU A 217 10.07 24.48 52.01
CA LEU A 217 10.27 25.12 50.71
C LEU A 217 11.21 24.30 49.80
N ALA A 218 12.22 23.65 50.38
CA ALA A 218 13.11 22.76 49.62
C ALA A 218 12.34 21.53 49.08
N ASP A 219 11.49 20.92 49.91
CA ASP A 219 10.65 19.79 49.51
C ASP A 219 9.63 20.18 48.42
N GLU A 220 9.03 21.36 48.54
CA GLU A 220 8.14 21.91 47.50
C GLU A 220 8.88 22.17 46.18
N ARG A 221 10.13 22.64 46.23
CA ARG A 221 10.96 22.83 45.03
C ARG A 221 11.25 21.51 44.33
N LEU A 222 11.64 20.48 45.08
CA LEU A 222 11.86 19.13 44.52
C LEU A 222 10.58 18.56 43.90
N THR A 223 9.44 18.77 44.56
CA THR A 223 8.14 18.35 44.05
C THR A 223 7.78 19.08 42.76
N ASN A 224 7.99 20.40 42.70
CA ASN A 224 7.74 21.20 41.49
C ASN A 224 8.66 20.81 40.33
N GLU A 225 9.91 20.49 40.59
CA GLU A 225 10.83 19.98 39.58
C GLU A 225 10.36 18.63 39.03
N ALA A 226 9.97 17.69 39.90
CA ALA A 226 9.42 16.41 39.50
C ALA A 226 8.12 16.56 38.67
N LEU A 227 7.23 17.49 39.06
CA LEU A 227 6.03 17.80 38.28
C LEU A 227 6.36 18.39 36.92
N THR A 228 7.34 19.29 36.83
CA THR A 228 7.79 19.87 35.57
C THR A 228 8.31 18.80 34.61
N ILE A 229 9.15 17.88 35.11
CA ILE A 229 9.63 16.74 34.32
C ILE A 229 8.46 15.88 33.85
N ARG A 230 7.48 15.61 34.72
CA ARG A 230 6.30 14.81 34.37
C ARG A 230 5.44 15.48 33.31
N VAL A 231 5.20 16.79 33.40
CA VAL A 231 4.44 17.55 32.38
C VAL A 231 5.15 17.49 31.04
N ASN A 232 6.46 17.75 31.00
CA ASN A 232 7.25 17.67 29.77
C ASN A 232 7.18 16.26 29.13
N ASN A 233 7.24 15.20 29.93
CA ASN A 233 7.10 13.83 29.44
C ASN A 233 5.69 13.54 28.88
N LEU A 234 4.64 14.10 29.52
CA LEU A 234 3.27 13.98 29.03
C LEU A 234 3.08 14.73 27.70
N ASP A 235 3.64 15.92 27.57
CA ASP A 235 3.58 16.71 26.33
C ASP A 235 4.28 15.97 25.18
N GLN A 236 5.49 15.43 25.41
CA GLN A 236 6.19 14.60 24.43
C GLN A 236 5.40 13.35 24.04
N THR A 237 4.72 12.73 25.01
CA THR A 237 3.88 11.55 24.75
C THR A 237 2.67 11.93 23.89
N ASN A 238 2.02 13.04 24.21
CA ASN A 238 0.89 13.57 23.44
C ASN A 238 1.27 13.93 22.01
N GLU A 239 2.44 14.53 21.79
CA GLU A 239 2.96 14.80 20.44
C GLU A 239 3.15 13.52 19.63
N ARG A 240 3.78 12.49 20.22
CA ARG A 240 3.97 11.19 19.56
C ARG A 240 2.64 10.50 19.25
N LEU A 241 1.68 10.54 20.18
CA LEU A 241 0.35 10.00 19.95
C LEU A 241 -0.35 10.72 18.82
N THR A 242 -0.31 12.05 18.80
CA THR A 242 -0.91 12.87 17.73
C THR A 242 -0.31 12.54 16.37
N GLN A 243 1.02 12.42 16.28
CA GLN A 243 1.70 11.99 15.06
C GLN A 243 1.27 10.59 14.62
N SER A 244 1.19 9.64 15.56
CA SER A 244 0.75 8.27 15.30
C SER A 244 -0.71 8.20 14.83
N PHE A 245 -1.60 8.99 15.42
CA PHE A 245 -3.00 9.10 14.98
C PHE A 245 -3.09 9.68 13.56
N ASN A 246 -2.35 10.74 13.27
CA ASN A 246 -2.33 11.34 11.93
C ASN A 246 -1.80 10.34 10.88
N GLN A 247 -0.74 9.59 11.19
CA GLN A 247 -0.23 8.54 10.30
C GLN A 247 -1.26 7.42 10.08
N SER A 248 -1.92 6.98 11.15
CA SER A 248 -2.96 5.96 11.08
C SER A 248 -4.15 6.41 10.23
N GLU A 249 -4.53 7.68 10.32
CA GLU A 249 -5.61 8.27 9.53
C GLU A 249 -5.25 8.34 8.03
N ILE A 250 -4.01 8.71 7.70
CA ILE A 250 -3.51 8.69 6.32
C ILE A 250 -3.55 7.26 5.76
N ILE A 251 -3.08 6.27 6.53
CA ILE A 251 -3.11 4.85 6.12
C ILE A 251 -4.56 4.39 5.92
N ARG A 252 -5.48 4.74 6.82
CA ARG A 252 -6.90 4.41 6.71
C ARG A 252 -7.49 4.96 5.41
N LEU A 253 -7.24 6.23 5.09
CA LEU A 253 -7.73 6.86 3.87
C LEU A 253 -7.18 6.21 2.59
N ASP A 254 -5.89 5.85 2.58
CA ASP A 254 -5.28 5.15 1.45
C ASP A 254 -5.88 3.76 1.25
N LEU A 255 -6.06 2.98 2.32
CA LEU A 255 -6.71 1.67 2.27
C LEU A 255 -8.17 1.78 1.81
N GLU A 256 -8.92 2.78 2.26
CA GLU A 256 -10.29 3.02 1.79
C GLU A 256 -10.35 3.42 0.31
N SER A 257 -9.34 4.12 -0.19
CA SER A 257 -9.19 4.42 -1.62
C SER A 257 -8.96 3.13 -2.41
N GLN A 258 -8.01 2.29 -1.97
CA GLN A 258 -7.71 1.01 -2.61
C GLN A 258 -8.91 0.06 -2.62
N VAL A 259 -9.66 -0.03 -1.51
CA VAL A 259 -10.88 -0.85 -1.43
C VAL A 259 -11.96 -0.34 -2.40
N ARG A 260 -12.14 0.98 -2.54
CA ARG A 260 -13.08 1.55 -3.51
C ARG A 260 -12.70 1.20 -4.94
N GLU A 261 -11.41 1.29 -5.26
CA GLU A 261 -10.91 0.98 -6.60
C GLU A 261 -11.06 -0.52 -6.93
N LEU A 262 -10.72 -1.40 -5.99
CA LEU A 262 -10.92 -2.85 -6.16
C LEU A 262 -12.41 -3.20 -6.36
N ARG A 263 -13.31 -2.54 -5.64
CA ARG A 263 -14.77 -2.72 -5.84
C ARG A 263 -15.21 -2.26 -7.22
N ARG A 264 -14.67 -1.16 -7.73
CA ARG A 264 -14.95 -0.67 -9.10
C ARG A 264 -14.50 -1.68 -10.14
N ILE A 265 -13.25 -2.13 -10.08
CA ILE A 265 -12.68 -3.13 -11.00
C ILE A 265 -13.51 -4.42 -10.97
N PHE A 266 -13.85 -4.91 -9.78
CA PHE A 266 -14.66 -6.12 -9.63
C PHE A 266 -16.05 -5.98 -10.29
N GLN A 267 -16.69 -4.80 -10.18
CA GLN A 267 -17.97 -4.55 -10.85
C GLN A 267 -17.83 -4.52 -12.37
N GLU A 268 -16.76 -3.91 -12.89
CA GLU A 268 -16.47 -3.87 -14.33
C GLU A 268 -16.19 -5.25 -14.89
N ASP A 269 -15.39 -6.06 -14.19
CA ASP A 269 -15.09 -7.42 -14.63
C ASP A 269 -16.33 -8.32 -14.55
N LYS A 270 -17.19 -8.14 -13.54
CA LYS A 270 -18.48 -8.83 -13.46
C LYS A 270 -19.38 -8.48 -14.65
N GLN A 271 -19.40 -7.22 -15.07
CA GLN A 271 -20.17 -6.77 -16.23
C GLN A 271 -19.62 -7.35 -17.54
N LYS A 272 -18.30 -7.29 -17.75
CA LYS A 272 -17.64 -7.90 -18.92
C LYS A 272 -17.88 -9.41 -18.99
N LEU A 273 -17.83 -10.11 -17.86
CA LEU A 273 -18.11 -11.54 -17.80
C LEU A 273 -19.55 -11.84 -18.23
N PHE A 274 -20.51 -11.02 -17.80
CA PHE A 274 -21.90 -11.17 -18.23
C PHE A 274 -22.07 -10.95 -19.74
N GLU A 275 -21.41 -9.93 -20.30
CA GLU A 275 -21.43 -9.66 -21.74
C GLU A 275 -20.86 -10.83 -22.54
N ILE A 276 -19.70 -11.37 -22.14
CA ILE A 276 -19.09 -12.54 -22.77
C ILE A 276 -20.03 -13.76 -22.68
N GLN A 277 -20.70 -13.98 -21.54
CA GLN A 277 -21.66 -15.09 -21.40
C GLN A 277 -22.88 -14.95 -22.31
N VAL A 278 -23.33 -13.72 -22.58
CA VAL A 278 -24.39 -13.47 -23.57
C VAL A 278 -23.89 -13.76 -24.98
N GLU A 279 -22.68 -13.30 -25.31
CA GLU A 279 -22.05 -13.53 -26.61
C GLU A 279 -21.79 -15.02 -26.89
N CYS A 280 -21.29 -15.78 -25.90
CA CYS A 280 -21.08 -17.22 -26.04
C CYS A 280 -22.41 -17.96 -26.31
N ARG A 281 -23.48 -17.62 -25.59
CA ARG A 281 -24.81 -18.21 -25.83
C ARG A 281 -25.33 -17.89 -27.24
N HIS A 282 -25.04 -16.69 -27.74
CA HIS A 282 -25.42 -16.34 -29.10
C HIS A 282 -24.65 -17.15 -30.14
N HIS A 283 -23.33 -17.32 -29.96
CA HIS A 283 -22.51 -18.15 -30.84
C HIS A 283 -22.93 -19.62 -30.80
N GLU A 284 -23.25 -20.18 -29.62
CA GLU A 284 -23.78 -21.55 -29.50
C GLU A 284 -25.07 -21.73 -30.30
N GLN A 285 -25.98 -20.75 -30.25
CA GLN A 285 -27.21 -20.78 -31.06
C GLN A 285 -26.91 -20.72 -32.56
N GLN A 286 -25.98 -19.87 -33.00
CA GLN A 286 -25.58 -19.80 -34.41
C GLN A 286 -24.95 -21.09 -34.91
N VAL A 287 -24.11 -21.74 -34.08
CA VAL A 287 -23.51 -23.03 -34.39
C VAL A 287 -24.61 -24.08 -34.55
N GLN A 288 -25.56 -24.14 -33.63
CA GLN A 288 -26.68 -25.09 -33.69
C GLN A 288 -27.54 -24.90 -34.97
N ILE A 289 -27.81 -23.66 -35.36
CA ILE A 289 -28.53 -23.35 -36.61
C ILE A 289 -27.72 -23.84 -37.82
N SER A 290 -26.42 -23.55 -37.84
CA SER A 290 -25.53 -23.95 -38.94
C SER A 290 -25.41 -25.47 -39.04
N GLU A 291 -25.34 -26.19 -37.92
CA GLU A 291 -25.32 -27.66 -37.87
C GLU A 291 -26.62 -28.25 -38.45
N GLN A 292 -27.77 -27.67 -38.13
CA GLN A 292 -29.06 -28.08 -38.69
C GLN A 292 -29.13 -27.85 -40.20
N GLU A 293 -28.63 -26.71 -40.68
CA GLU A 293 -28.57 -26.40 -42.11
C GLU A 293 -27.64 -27.38 -42.85
N ILE A 294 -26.45 -27.66 -42.31
CA ILE A 294 -25.52 -28.65 -42.87
C ILE A 294 -26.18 -30.03 -42.94
N ALA A 295 -26.88 -30.46 -41.88
CA ALA A 295 -27.59 -31.74 -41.88
C ALA A 295 -28.67 -31.80 -42.97
N SER A 296 -29.47 -30.74 -43.13
CA SER A 296 -30.47 -30.62 -44.19
C SER A 296 -29.83 -30.64 -45.59
N LEU A 297 -28.70 -29.95 -45.79
CA LEU A 297 -28.01 -29.94 -47.08
C LEU A 297 -27.41 -31.30 -47.43
N LYS A 298 -26.85 -32.01 -46.44
CA LYS A 298 -26.37 -33.38 -46.62
C LYS A 298 -27.49 -34.32 -47.06
N GLN A 299 -28.65 -34.25 -46.40
CA GLN A 299 -29.81 -35.06 -46.80
C GLN A 299 -30.23 -34.77 -48.25
N LYS A 300 -30.32 -33.49 -48.65
CA LYS A 300 -30.64 -33.12 -50.03
C LYS A 300 -29.59 -33.63 -51.04
N LEU A 301 -28.32 -33.64 -50.65
CA LEU A 301 -27.25 -34.16 -51.48
C LEU A 301 -27.38 -35.67 -51.69
N ASP A 302 -27.67 -36.42 -50.63
CA ASP A 302 -27.90 -37.87 -50.69
C ASP A 302 -29.11 -38.19 -51.59
N GLU A 303 -30.23 -37.46 -51.44
CA GLU A 303 -31.42 -37.59 -52.30
C GLU A 303 -31.10 -37.33 -53.78
N GLN A 304 -30.24 -36.35 -54.08
CA GLN A 304 -29.80 -36.07 -55.46
C GLN A 304 -28.86 -37.14 -55.99
N PHE A 305 -28.01 -37.71 -55.14
CA PHE A 305 -27.12 -38.80 -55.51
C PHE A 305 -27.93 -40.04 -55.90
N ASP A 306 -28.91 -40.42 -55.07
CA ASP A 306 -29.83 -41.54 -55.36
C ASP A 306 -30.60 -41.33 -56.66
N LYS A 307 -31.10 -40.11 -56.89
CA LYS A 307 -31.81 -39.77 -58.13
C LYS A 307 -30.90 -39.84 -59.37
N ASN A 308 -29.66 -39.37 -59.26
CA ASN A 308 -28.69 -39.48 -60.34
C ASN A 308 -28.33 -40.94 -60.63
N GLN A 309 -28.20 -41.78 -59.59
CA GLN A 309 -27.97 -43.20 -59.78
C GLN A 309 -29.12 -43.86 -60.53
N GLN A 310 -30.37 -43.58 -60.15
CA GLN A 310 -31.55 -44.08 -60.86
C GLN A 310 -31.57 -43.66 -62.33
N LEU A 311 -31.33 -42.37 -62.62
CA LEU A 311 -31.25 -41.86 -63.99
C LEU A 311 -30.12 -42.50 -64.79
N ASN A 312 -29.00 -42.82 -64.15
CA ASN A 312 -27.90 -43.51 -64.79
C ASN A 312 -28.26 -44.97 -65.12
N ASP A 313 -28.91 -45.68 -64.20
CA ASP A 313 -29.39 -47.04 -64.42
C ASP A 313 -30.44 -47.08 -65.56
N GLU A 314 -31.39 -46.14 -65.56
CA GLU A 314 -32.36 -45.98 -66.66
C GLU A 314 -31.68 -45.70 -68.01
N ASN A 315 -30.64 -44.87 -68.02
CA ASN A 315 -29.85 -44.60 -69.22
C ASN A 315 -29.13 -45.84 -69.74
N GLU A 316 -28.58 -46.68 -68.86
CA GLU A 316 -27.94 -47.94 -69.28
C GLU A 316 -28.98 -48.90 -69.90
N VAL A 317 -30.17 -49.03 -69.30
CA VAL A 317 -31.28 -49.82 -69.89
C VAL A 317 -31.69 -49.27 -71.26
N LEU A 318 -31.79 -47.94 -71.41
CA LEU A 318 -32.10 -47.32 -72.69
C LEU A 318 -31.01 -47.57 -73.74
N LYS A 319 -29.73 -47.50 -73.36
CA LYS A 319 -28.61 -47.85 -74.26
C LYS A 319 -28.68 -49.30 -74.72
N GLU A 320 -29.00 -50.24 -73.83
CA GLU A 320 -29.20 -51.64 -74.21
C GLU A 320 -30.38 -51.84 -75.15
N ASN A 321 -31.51 -51.18 -74.88
CA ASN A 321 -32.68 -51.21 -75.77
C ASN A 321 -32.36 -50.65 -77.16
N ILE A 322 -31.60 -49.55 -77.24
CA ILE A 322 -31.15 -48.97 -78.50
C ILE A 322 -30.26 -49.98 -79.26
N LYS A 323 -29.29 -50.62 -78.59
CA LYS A 323 -28.45 -51.65 -79.21
C LYS A 323 -29.28 -52.81 -79.75
N TYR A 324 -30.26 -53.29 -78.96
CA TYR A 324 -31.14 -54.37 -79.37
C TYR A 324 -31.97 -54.00 -80.62
N LEU A 325 -32.55 -52.80 -80.64
CA LEU A 325 -33.31 -52.30 -81.78
C LEU A 325 -32.43 -52.09 -83.03
N GLN A 326 -31.19 -51.64 -82.85
CA GLN A 326 -30.22 -51.52 -83.94
C GLN A 326 -29.92 -52.88 -84.58
N ILE A 327 -29.73 -53.94 -83.77
CA ILE A 327 -29.53 -55.30 -84.26
C ILE A 327 -30.77 -55.80 -85.02
N GLN A 328 -31.96 -55.65 -84.44
CA GLN A 328 -33.21 -56.05 -85.10
C GLN A 328 -33.42 -55.33 -86.45
N LEU A 329 -33.09 -54.03 -86.51
CA LEU A 329 -33.18 -53.27 -87.74
C LEU A 329 -32.19 -53.78 -88.79
N GLN A 330 -30.95 -54.06 -88.39
CA GLN A 330 -29.93 -54.62 -89.27
C GLN A 330 -30.35 -55.99 -89.85
N ASP A 331 -30.92 -56.86 -89.02
CA ASP A 331 -31.46 -58.16 -89.45
C ASP A 331 -32.59 -58.00 -90.46
N LYS A 332 -33.54 -57.07 -90.23
CA LYS A 332 -34.61 -56.77 -91.17
C LYS A 332 -34.09 -56.24 -92.50
N VAL A 333 -33.08 -55.36 -92.47
CA VAL A 333 -32.46 -54.84 -93.70
C VAL A 333 -31.81 -55.98 -94.49
N LEU A 334 -31.12 -56.91 -93.83
CA LEU A 334 -30.53 -58.09 -94.49
C LEU A 334 -31.62 -58.99 -95.10
N GLN A 335 -32.69 -59.30 -94.35
CA GLN A 335 -33.82 -60.08 -94.84
C GLN A 335 -34.49 -59.43 -96.07
N GLU A 336 -34.67 -58.11 -96.06
CA GLU A 336 -35.26 -57.39 -97.18
C GLU A 336 -34.32 -57.37 -98.40
N GLN A 337 -33.01 -57.29 -98.20
CA GLN A 337 -32.02 -57.44 -99.28
C GLN A 337 -32.05 -58.84 -99.90
N GLU A 338 -32.14 -59.89 -99.07
CA GLU A 338 -32.27 -61.28 -99.54
C GLU A 338 -33.56 -61.50 -100.32
N PHE A 339 -34.70 -61.01 -99.80
CA PHE A 339 -35.99 -61.07 -100.47
C PHE A 339 -35.97 -60.34 -101.82
N ASN A 340 -35.37 -59.15 -101.88
CA ASN A 340 -35.22 -58.39 -103.12
C ASN A 340 -34.32 -59.12 -104.13
N ARG A 341 -33.24 -59.75 -103.67
CA ARG A 341 -32.36 -60.58 -104.52
C ARG A 341 -33.11 -61.79 -105.08
N GLU A 342 -33.89 -62.48 -104.25
CA GLU A 342 -34.71 -63.62 -104.68
C GLU A 342 -35.78 -63.18 -105.68
N ARG A 343 -36.44 -62.04 -105.43
CA ARG A 343 -37.41 -61.44 -106.35
C ARG A 343 -36.79 -61.10 -107.70
N GLN A 344 -35.56 -60.57 -107.70
CA GLN A 344 -34.81 -60.30 -108.93
C GLN A 344 -34.43 -61.58 -109.67
N LEU A 345 -33.94 -62.61 -108.97
CA LEU A 345 -33.65 -63.92 -109.55
C LEU A 345 -34.89 -64.57 -110.17
N ASN A 346 -36.03 -64.48 -109.48
CA ASN A 346 -37.32 -64.96 -109.99
C ASN A 346 -37.78 -64.18 -111.23
N SER A 347 -37.55 -62.87 -111.28
CA SER A 347 -37.81 -62.06 -112.48
C SER A 347 -36.92 -62.50 -113.64
N ASN A 348 -35.61 -62.60 -113.42
CA ASN A 348 -34.65 -63.07 -114.41
C ASN A 348 -34.99 -64.48 -114.91
N PHE A 349 -35.47 -65.36 -114.03
CA PHE A 349 -35.91 -66.71 -114.39
C PHE A 349 -37.16 -66.68 -115.29
N LYS A 350 -38.13 -65.79 -115.01
CA LYS A 350 -39.29 -65.60 -115.91
C LYS A 350 -38.85 -65.13 -117.29
N ASP A 351 -37.94 -64.16 -117.35
CA ASP A 351 -37.39 -63.65 -118.61
C ASP A 351 -36.62 -64.73 -119.37
N PHE A 352 -35.84 -65.55 -118.67
CA PHE A 352 -35.15 -66.72 -119.24
C PHE A 352 -36.15 -67.74 -119.82
N VAL A 353 -37.20 -68.11 -119.08
CA VAL A 353 -38.24 -69.04 -119.54
C VAL A 353 -38.96 -68.49 -120.77
N GLN A 354 -39.27 -67.19 -120.79
CA GLN A 354 -39.91 -66.54 -121.94
C GLN A 354 -38.99 -66.56 -123.15
N THR A 355 -37.72 -66.19 -122.99
CA THR A 355 -36.71 -66.25 -124.06
C THR A 355 -36.56 -67.66 -124.60
N LYS A 356 -36.55 -68.68 -123.73
CA LYS A 356 -36.52 -70.09 -124.11
C LYS A 356 -37.74 -70.49 -124.95
N ARG A 357 -38.95 -70.04 -124.60
CA ARG A 357 -40.16 -70.30 -125.41
C ARG A 357 -40.06 -69.67 -126.79
N VAL A 358 -39.62 -68.40 -126.87
CA VAL A 358 -39.45 -67.70 -128.16
C VAL A 358 -38.43 -68.44 -129.03
N LEU A 359 -37.29 -68.86 -128.46
CA LEU A 359 -36.30 -69.66 -129.18
C LEU A 359 -36.86 -71.00 -129.66
N GLN A 360 -37.64 -71.71 -128.83
CA GLN A 360 -38.31 -72.95 -129.24
C GLN A 360 -39.32 -72.70 -130.36
N GLN A 361 -40.07 -71.61 -130.31
CA GLN A 361 -40.98 -71.22 -131.39
C GLN A 361 -40.21 -70.93 -132.68
N CYS A 362 -39.14 -70.14 -132.64
CA CYS A 362 -38.28 -69.91 -133.81
C CYS A 362 -37.64 -71.20 -134.34
N GLN A 363 -37.31 -72.16 -133.47
CA GLN A 363 -36.84 -73.49 -133.89
C GLN A 363 -37.93 -74.27 -134.62
N GLN A 364 -39.17 -74.25 -134.12
CA GLN A 364 -40.32 -74.90 -134.78
C GLN A 364 -40.64 -74.24 -136.12
N GLU A 365 -40.64 -72.90 -136.18
CA GLU A 365 -40.80 -72.13 -137.42
C GLU A 365 -39.70 -72.48 -138.43
N ASN A 366 -38.44 -72.58 -137.99
CA ASN A 366 -37.34 -73.03 -138.84
C ASN A 366 -37.53 -74.46 -139.36
N GLU A 367 -37.99 -75.40 -138.53
CA GLU A 367 -38.29 -76.77 -138.99
C GLU A 367 -39.48 -76.80 -139.96
N GLN A 368 -40.52 -75.99 -139.74
CA GLN A 368 -41.62 -75.84 -140.69
C GLN A 368 -41.15 -75.28 -142.03
N LEU A 369 -40.33 -74.21 -142.01
CA LEU A 369 -39.72 -73.65 -143.21
C LEU A 369 -38.83 -74.68 -143.93
N LYS A 370 -38.06 -75.51 -143.21
CA LYS A 370 -37.30 -76.62 -143.82
C LYS A 370 -38.23 -77.62 -144.52
N VAL A 371 -39.35 -77.99 -143.90
CA VAL A 371 -40.35 -78.87 -144.51
C VAL A 371 -40.97 -78.23 -145.75
N GLU A 372 -41.29 -76.93 -145.68
CA GLU A 372 -41.88 -76.19 -146.79
C GLU A 372 -40.89 -76.02 -147.95
N ILE A 373 -39.62 -75.70 -147.67
CA ILE A 373 -38.54 -75.70 -148.65
C ILE A 373 -38.40 -77.08 -149.30
N ARG A 374 -38.41 -78.19 -148.52
CA ARG A 374 -38.40 -79.54 -149.11
C ARG A 374 -39.61 -79.81 -149.99
N LYS A 375 -40.81 -79.37 -149.59
CA LYS A 375 -42.02 -79.48 -150.43
C LYS A 375 -41.90 -78.67 -151.72
N LEU A 376 -41.35 -77.47 -151.66
CA LEU A 376 -41.10 -76.63 -152.83
C LEU A 376 -40.03 -77.22 -153.75
N GLN A 377 -38.96 -77.78 -153.19
CA GLN A 377 -37.93 -78.52 -153.93
C GLN A 377 -38.54 -79.75 -154.64
N LEU A 378 -39.38 -80.54 -153.97
CA LEU A 378 -40.14 -81.64 -154.59
C LEU A 378 -41.07 -81.16 -155.71
N LYS A 379 -41.75 -80.02 -155.53
CA LYS A 379 -42.57 -79.41 -156.60
C LYS A 379 -41.75 -78.90 -157.78
N LEU A 380 -40.52 -78.47 -157.56
CA LEU A 380 -39.58 -78.05 -158.60
C LEU A 380 -39.04 -79.25 -159.39
N VAL A 381 -38.75 -80.36 -158.71
CA VAL A 381 -38.38 -81.63 -159.34
C VAL A 381 -39.55 -82.16 -160.18
N ASN A 382 -40.78 -82.15 -159.66
CA ASN A 382 -41.98 -82.60 -160.39
C ASN A 382 -42.50 -81.63 -161.47
N LYS A 383 -41.87 -80.46 -161.66
CA LYS A 383 -42.18 -79.51 -162.76
C LYS A 383 -41.17 -79.61 -163.91
N ASN A 384 -40.10 -80.37 -163.73
CA ASN A 384 -39.04 -80.58 -164.72
C ASN A 384 -39.08 -81.99 -165.34
N ASP A 385 -40.08 -82.80 -164.99
CA ASP A 385 -40.58 -83.96 -165.74
C ASP A 385 -41.90 -83.58 -166.43
#